data_AF-A0A524ACP0-F1
#
_entry.id   AF-A0A524ACP0-F1
#
_cell.length_a   1.000
_cell.length_b   1.000
_cell.length_c   1.000
_cell.angle_alpha   90.00
_cell.angle_beta   90.00
_cell.angle_gamma   90.00
#
_symmetry.space_group_name_H-M   'P 1'
#
loop_
_entity.id
_entity.type
_entity.pdbx_description
1 polymer ?
#
loop_
_entity_poly.entity_id
_entity_poly.type
_entity_poly.pdbx_seq_one_letter_code
_entity_poly.pdbx_strand_id
1 'polypeptide(L)' 'MKLLKMLSDDAHVSLRKMGREVGLSTSGVRRRVKQLERFGMIKQYSALIDPQKFGYGVMAFVSVDVDSRSM' A
#
# COMPACT_ATOMS: atom_id res chain seq x y z
N MET A 1 -9.86 -0.93 9.96
CA MET A 1 -8.79 0.02 9.60
C MET A 1 -7.42 -0.31 10.22
N LYS A 2 -7.30 -0.73 11.49
CA LYS A 2 -5.99 -0.96 12.15
C LYS A 2 -5.03 -1.92 11.42
N LEU A 3 -5.50 -3.05 10.86
CA LEU A 3 -4.64 -3.95 10.06
C LEU A 3 -4.04 -3.29 8.81
N LEU A 4 -4.85 -2.51 8.07
CA LEU A 4 -4.34 -1.77 6.91
C LEU A 4 -3.30 -0.75 7.32
N LYS A 5 -3.57 0.02 8.39
CA LYS A 5 -2.59 0.97 8.94
C LYS A 5 -1.26 0.28 9.28
N MET A 6 -1.32 -0.84 10.00
CA MET A 6 -0.11 -1.59 10.36
C MET A 6 0.68 -2.07 9.13
N LEU A 7 -0.01 -2.53 8.08
CA LEU A 7 0.63 -2.98 6.83
C LEU A 7 1.13 -1.82 5.96
N SER A 8 0.47 -0.67 5.99
CA SER A 8 0.92 0.56 5.32
C SER A 8 2.16 1.14 5.98
N ASP A 9 2.25 1.05 7.31
CA ASP A 9 3.42 1.50 8.08
C ASP A 9 4.59 0.52 7.92
N ASP A 10 4.33 -0.80 7.98
CA ASP A 10 5.31 -1.86 7.80
C ASP A 10 4.66 -3.13 7.22
N ALA A 11 4.89 -3.37 5.93
CA ALA A 11 4.37 -4.55 5.24
C ALA A 11 4.95 -5.88 5.75
N HIS A 12 6.07 -5.86 6.48
CA HIS A 12 6.72 -7.06 7.05
C HIS A 12 6.30 -7.35 8.48
N VAL A 13 5.36 -6.57 9.05
CA VAL A 13 4.88 -6.78 10.41
C VAL A 13 4.37 -8.22 10.61
N SER A 14 4.88 -8.90 11.64
CA SER A 14 4.50 -10.30 11.86
C SER A 14 2.99 -10.46 12.15
N LEU A 15 2.37 -11.50 11.60
CA LEU A 15 0.97 -11.85 11.86
C LEU A 15 0.67 -12.00 13.36
N ARG A 16 1.65 -12.48 14.14
CA ARG A 16 1.54 -12.62 15.60
C ARG A 16 1.43 -11.27 16.30
N LYS A 17 2.23 -10.28 15.89
CA LYS A 17 2.17 -8.92 16.44
C LYS A 17 0.83 -8.27 16.07
N MET A 18 0.42 -8.37 14.80
CA MET A 18 -0.90 -7.91 14.36
C MET A 18 -2.03 -8.55 15.18
N GLY A 19 -1.97 -9.86 15.40
CA GLY A 19 -2.99 -10.59 16.17
C GLY A 19 -3.17 -10.06 17.58
N ARG A 20 -2.06 -9.81 18.31
CA ARG A 20 -2.11 -9.18 19.63
C ARG A 20 -2.75 -7.78 19.58
N GLU A 21 -2.41 -6.99 18.56
CA GLU A 21 -2.89 -5.60 18.43
C GLU A 21 -4.35 -5.44 18.04
N VAL A 22 -4.94 -6.47 17.39
CA VAL A 22 -6.34 -6.43 16.93
C VAL A 22 -7.23 -7.50 17.58
N GLY A 23 -6.73 -8.22 18.58
CA GLY A 23 -7.49 -9.24 19.31
C GLY A 23 -7.85 -10.47 18.46
N LEU A 24 -7.00 -10.85 17.50
CA LEU A 24 -7.22 -11.99 16.61
C LEU A 24 -6.11 -13.04 16.74
N SER A 25 -6.43 -14.29 16.49
CA SER A 25 -5.42 -15.33 16.30
C SER A 25 -4.58 -15.05 15.05
N THR A 26 -3.38 -15.65 14.96
CA THR A 26 -2.52 -15.56 13.77
C THR A 26 -3.23 -16.04 12.50
N SER A 27 -4.04 -17.10 12.59
CA SER A 27 -4.87 -17.60 11.49
C SER A 27 -6.00 -16.63 11.12
N GLY A 28 -6.63 -15.99 12.11
CA GLY A 28 -7.66 -14.97 11.91
C GLY A 28 -7.13 -13.73 11.20
N VAL A 29 -5.94 -13.25 11.58
CA VAL A 29 -5.24 -12.16 10.88
C VAL A 29 -4.93 -12.56 9.45
N ARG A 30 -4.35 -13.75 9.22
CA ARG A 30 -4.03 -14.24 7.87
C ARG A 30 -5.26 -14.26 6.96
N ARG A 31 -6.39 -14.79 7.45
CA ARG A 31 -7.65 -14.81 6.71
C ARG A 31 -8.13 -13.41 6.36
N ARG A 32 -8.03 -12.47 7.30
CA ARG A 32 -8.48 -11.09 7.10
C ARG A 32 -7.60 -10.32 6.11
N VAL A 33 -6.28 -10.49 6.18
CA VAL A 33 -5.35 -9.93 5.18
C VAL A 33 -5.68 -10.46 3.78
N LYS A 34 -5.86 -11.78 3.65
CA LYS A 34 -6.25 -12.40 2.37
C LYS A 34 -7.60 -11.90 1.83
N GLN A 35 -8.55 -11.56 2.71
CA GLN A 35 -9.81 -10.91 2.30
C GLN A 35 -9.58 -9.49 1.81
N LEU A 36 -8.75 -8.70 2.49
CA LEU A 36 -8.42 -7.33 2.07
C LEU A 36 -7.73 -7.30 0.70
N GLU A 37 -6.84 -8.26 0.43
CA GLU A 37 -6.22 -8.47 -0.88
C GLU A 37 -7.26 -8.85 -1.93
N ARG A 38 -8.11 -9.84 -1.65
CA ARG A 38 -9.18 -10.28 -2.58
C ARG A 38 -10.19 -9.19 -2.90
N PHE A 39 -10.48 -8.30 -1.95
CA PHE A 39 -11.37 -7.16 -2.14
C PHE A 39 -10.68 -5.95 -2.78
N GLY A 40 -9.39 -6.04 -3.13
CA GLY A 40 -8.63 -4.95 -3.74
C GLY A 40 -8.34 -3.77 -2.80
N MET A 41 -8.58 -3.93 -1.49
CA MET A 41 -8.20 -2.92 -0.49
C MET A 41 -6.68 -2.88 -0.32
N ILE A 42 -6.03 -4.03 -0.42
CA ILE A 42 -4.58 -4.14 -0.59
C ILE A 42 -4.34 -4.41 -2.07
N LYS A 43 -3.83 -3.40 -2.78
CA LYS A 43 -3.56 -3.51 -4.22
C LYS A 43 -2.23 -4.20 -4.52
N GLN A 44 -1.21 -3.89 -3.74
CA GLN A 44 0.14 -4.43 -3.90
C GLN A 44 0.97 -4.27 -2.63
N TYR A 45 2.08 -5.00 -2.58
CA TYR A 45 3.18 -4.74 -1.66
C TYR A 45 4.38 -4.29 -2.49
N SER A 46 4.92 -3.12 -2.17
CA SER A 46 5.97 -2.49 -2.96
C SER A 46 7.04 -1.89 -2.05
N ALA A 47 8.29 -1.94 -2.49
CA ALA A 47 9.36 -1.16 -1.89
C ALA A 47 9.21 0.31 -2.29
N LEU A 48 9.32 1.21 -1.31
CA LEU A 48 9.44 2.64 -1.59
C LEU A 48 10.93 2.96 -1.79
N ILE A 49 11.28 3.31 -3.03
CA ILE A 49 12.66 3.58 -3.41
C ILE A 49 12.91 5.08 -3.36
N ASP A 50 14.07 5.47 -2.82
CA ASP A 50 14.56 6.84 -2.86
C ASP A 50 14.96 7.20 -4.30
N PRO A 51 14.23 8.09 -4.99
CA PRO A 51 14.53 8.43 -6.38
C PRO A 51 15.87 9.14 -6.54
N GLN A 52 16.31 9.92 -5.53
CA GLN A 52 17.56 10.68 -5.61
C GLN A 52 18.78 9.75 -5.71
N LYS A 53 18.75 8.62 -4.99
CA LYS A 53 19.80 7.60 -5.04
C LYS A 53 19.87 6.84 -6.36
N PHE A 54 18.84 6.97 -7.20
CA PHE A 54 18.75 6.36 -8.52
C PHE A 54 19.00 7.36 -9.66
N GLY A 55 19.46 8.58 -9.35
CA GLY A 55 19.73 9.61 -10.34
C GLY A 55 18.50 10.40 -10.78
N TYR A 56 17.32 10.14 -10.20
CA TYR A 56 16.11 10.94 -10.43
C TYR A 56 16.09 12.15 -9.50
N GLY A 57 16.86 13.18 -9.88
CA GLY A 57 17.04 14.40 -9.10
C GLY A 57 15.88 15.41 -9.18
N VAL A 58 14.92 15.21 -10.08
CA VAL A 58 13.82 16.15 -10.32
C VAL A 58 12.49 15.40 -10.33
N MET A 59 11.52 15.94 -9.59
CA MET A 59 10.11 15.55 -9.65
C MET A 59 9.33 16.77 -10.17
N ALA A 60 8.53 16.56 -11.21
CA ALA A 60 7.73 17.62 -11.82
C ALA A 60 6.27 17.15 -11.98
N PHE A 61 5.35 18.09 -11.83
CA PHE A 61 3.95 17.89 -12.19
C PHE A 61 3.70 18.60 -13.52
N VAL A 62 3.14 17.87 -14.49
CA VAL A 62 2.81 18.42 -15.81
C VAL A 62 1.30 18.49 -15.94
N SER A 63 0.77 19.69 -16.17
CA SER A 63 -0.63 19.90 -16.52
C SER A 63 -0.75 19.91 -18.04
N VAL A 64 -1.68 19.13 -18.58
CA VAL A 64 -1.97 19.10 -20.02
C VAL A 64 -3.37 19.66 -20.22
N ASP A 65 -3.46 20.70 -21.04
CA ASP A 65 -4.72 21.24 -21.54
C ASP A 65 -4.92 20.74 -22.97
N VAL A 66 -6.08 20.15 -23.26
CA VAL A 66 -6.40 19.60 -24.58
C VAL A 66 -7.59 20.37 -25.13
N ASP A 67 -7.36 21.13 -26.21
CA ASP A 67 -8.45 21.78 -26.93
C ASP A 67 -9.28 20.73 -27.69
N SER A 68 -10.60 20.82 -27.55
CA SER A 68 -11.57 19.85 -28.09
C SER A 68 -12.01 20.16 -29.53
N ARG A 69 -11.36 21.11 -30.21
CA ARG A 69 -11.76 21.57 -31.56
C ARG A 69 -11.39 20.66 -32.74
N SER A 70 -10.88 19.47 -32.50
CA SER A 70 -10.57 18.48 -33.55
C SER A 70 -10.93 17.06 -33.09
N MET A 71 -12.21 16.80 -32.88
CA MET A 71 -12.79 15.45 -32.96
C MET A 71 -13.83 15.43 -34.07
#